data_AF-A0A485P5V6-F1
#
_entry.id   AF-A0A485P5V6-F1
#
_cell.length_a   1.000
_cell.length_b   1.000
_cell.length_c   1.000
_cell.angle_alpha   90.00
_cell.angle_beta   90.00
_cell.angle_gamma   90.00
#
_symmetry.space_group_name_H-M   'P 1'
#
loop_
_entity.id
_entity.type
_entity.pdbx_description
1 polymer ?
#
loop_
_entity_poly.entity_id
_entity_poly.type
_entity_poly.pdbx_seq_one_letter_code
_entity_poly.pdbx_strand_id
1 'polypeptide(L)'
;MVTGGKVISSGRLSPGWVGGCVWYLEGRAMQESPREFMRLFRSVRKQWMTFQHFTFLRRMYVTQLNRSLNQQVKRKPEPTVSPFLERSSLAQAKAETCAMRPLPPPHLPLSRKPNDKELLELESASVIEGSLDVGRETKDEKQWKEMKLHLDDLPGILARLSKIKLTALVVSTTSAGFALAPGPFDLPCFLLTFVGTGLASCAANSINQFFEVPFDSNMNRTKNRPLVRGQISPLLAVSFATCCAVPGVALLTWGVNPLTGALGVFNIFLYTCCYTPLKKISIANTWVGAVVGAIPPVMGWTAATGSLDAGAFLLGGILYSWQFPHFNALSWGLREDYSRGGYCMMSVTHPALCRRVALRHCLALIGLSAAAPVLDVTTWTFPAISLPINLYISYLGFRFYVDADRKSSRKLFFCSLWHLPLFLLLMLTCKRPPGATCAGGEPRG
;
A
#
# COMPACT_ATOMS: atom_id res chain seq x y z
N MET A 1 -39.15 -60.37 -38.01
CA MET A 1 -40.41 -59.80 -37.50
C MET A 1 -40.11 -58.40 -37.01
N VAL A 2 -40.73 -57.41 -37.66
CA VAL A 2 -40.57 -55.97 -37.43
C VAL A 2 -41.49 -55.55 -36.29
N THR A 3 -40.94 -54.89 -35.26
CA THR A 3 -41.56 -53.88 -34.38
C THR A 3 -40.44 -53.40 -33.45
N GLY A 4 -40.03 -52.13 -33.33
CA GLY A 4 -40.74 -50.86 -33.53
C GLY A 4 -40.63 -50.07 -32.22
N GLY A 5 -39.65 -49.17 -32.11
CA GLY A 5 -39.47 -48.33 -30.91
C GLY A 5 -38.55 -47.14 -31.19
N LYS A 6 -39.15 -46.01 -31.58
CA LYS A 6 -38.52 -44.70 -31.78
C LYS A 6 -37.99 -44.14 -30.44
N VAL A 7 -36.75 -43.62 -30.43
CA VAL A 7 -36.39 -42.41 -29.65
C VAL A 7 -35.49 -41.54 -30.52
N ILE A 8 -35.90 -40.28 -30.67
CA ILE A 8 -35.25 -39.22 -31.45
C ILE A 8 -34.29 -38.44 -30.53
N SER A 9 -33.11 -38.13 -31.09
CA SER A 9 -32.11 -37.08 -30.80
C SER A 9 -32.03 -36.40 -29.42
N SER A 10 -30.81 -36.22 -28.91
CA SER A 10 -30.12 -34.92 -28.97
C SER A 10 -28.78 -34.95 -28.21
N GLY A 11 -27.76 -34.32 -28.81
CA GLY A 11 -26.76 -33.55 -28.05
C GLY A 11 -25.54 -34.28 -27.50
N ARG A 12 -24.51 -34.43 -28.34
CA ARG A 12 -23.12 -34.46 -27.86
C ARG A 12 -22.82 -33.10 -27.20
N LEU A 13 -22.68 -33.08 -25.88
CA LEU A 13 -22.18 -31.92 -25.13
C LEU A 13 -20.66 -32.03 -24.97
N SER A 14 -19.99 -31.08 -25.61
CA SER A 14 -18.56 -30.80 -25.57
C SER A 14 -18.11 -30.36 -24.17
N PRO A 15 -17.00 -30.88 -23.61
CA PRO A 15 -16.37 -30.32 -22.43
C PRO A 15 -15.32 -29.26 -22.83
N GLY A 16 -15.27 -28.14 -22.11
CA GLY A 16 -14.06 -27.31 -22.04
C GLY A 16 -14.02 -26.11 -22.97
N TRP A 17 -14.77 -25.05 -22.64
CA TRP A 17 -14.57 -23.72 -23.24
C TRP A 17 -14.30 -22.60 -22.21
N VAL A 18 -14.64 -22.79 -20.94
CA VAL A 18 -14.49 -21.73 -19.92
C VAL A 18 -13.09 -21.73 -19.27
N GLY A 19 -12.48 -22.91 -19.06
CA GLY A 19 -11.10 -23.00 -18.54
C GLY A 19 -10.03 -22.66 -19.58
N GLY A 20 -10.28 -22.98 -20.85
CA GLY A 20 -9.36 -22.71 -21.96
C GLY A 20 -9.19 -21.23 -22.25
N CYS A 21 -10.25 -20.42 -22.14
CA CYS A 21 -10.16 -18.97 -22.36
C CYS A 21 -9.40 -18.23 -21.24
N VAL A 22 -9.45 -18.73 -20.00
CA VAL A 22 -8.66 -18.18 -18.88
C VAL A 22 -7.17 -18.45 -19.10
N TRP A 23 -6.82 -19.66 -19.52
CA TRP A 23 -5.43 -20.05 -19.78
C TRP A 23 -4.87 -19.46 -21.08
N TYR A 24 -5.68 -19.35 -22.14
CA TYR A 24 -5.27 -18.82 -23.44
C TYR A 24 -5.03 -17.30 -23.42
N LEU A 25 -5.79 -16.55 -22.60
CA LEU A 25 -5.55 -15.12 -22.39
C LEU A 25 -4.38 -14.85 -21.43
N GLU A 26 -4.14 -15.73 -20.46
CA GLU A 26 -2.95 -15.71 -19.62
C GLU A 26 -1.68 -16.06 -20.41
N GLY A 27 -1.79 -17.01 -21.36
CA GLY A 27 -0.77 -17.36 -22.33
C GLY A 27 -0.33 -16.19 -23.19
N ARG A 28 -1.25 -15.41 -23.79
CA ARG A 28 -0.86 -14.23 -24.60
C ARG A 28 -0.22 -13.10 -23.78
N ALA A 29 -0.66 -12.89 -22.54
CA ALA A 29 -0.03 -11.90 -21.66
C ALA A 29 1.36 -12.35 -21.13
N MET A 30 1.58 -13.67 -21.02
CA MET A 30 2.85 -14.28 -20.61
C MET A 30 3.81 -14.57 -21.76
N GLN A 31 3.35 -14.67 -23.00
CA GLN A 31 4.21 -15.04 -24.14
C GLN A 31 5.05 -13.87 -24.67
N GLU A 32 4.68 -12.63 -24.35
CA GLU A 32 5.54 -11.45 -24.53
C GLU A 32 6.54 -11.26 -23.37
N SER A 33 6.34 -11.94 -22.24
CA SER A 33 6.99 -11.65 -20.96
C SER A 33 8.47 -12.05 -20.83
N PRO A 34 9.03 -13.17 -21.35
CA PRO A 34 10.43 -13.48 -21.02
C PRO A 34 11.43 -12.52 -21.68
N ARG A 35 11.13 -12.04 -22.89
CA ARG A 35 11.98 -11.06 -23.61
C ARG A 35 11.74 -9.63 -23.14
N GLU A 36 10.51 -9.27 -22.78
CA GLU A 36 10.15 -8.00 -22.14
C GLU A 36 10.74 -7.95 -20.72
N PHE A 37 10.61 -8.99 -19.91
CA PHE A 37 11.17 -9.14 -18.58
C PHE A 37 12.70 -9.11 -18.63
N MET A 38 13.35 -9.82 -19.56
CA MET A 38 14.81 -9.71 -19.74
C MET A 38 15.23 -8.31 -20.20
N ARG A 39 14.45 -7.63 -21.06
CA ARG A 39 14.71 -6.24 -21.47
C ARG A 39 14.47 -5.24 -20.34
N LEU A 40 13.41 -5.42 -19.55
CA LEU A 40 13.10 -4.65 -18.34
C LEU A 40 14.15 -4.89 -17.27
N PHE A 41 14.57 -6.13 -17.03
CA PHE A 41 15.65 -6.45 -16.09
C PHE A 41 16.99 -5.90 -16.58
N ARG A 42 17.23 -5.85 -17.90
CA ARG A 42 18.41 -5.20 -18.51
C ARG A 42 18.32 -3.67 -18.47
N SER A 43 17.12 -3.09 -18.58
CA SER A 43 16.85 -1.65 -18.44
C SER A 43 16.96 -1.19 -16.99
N VAL A 44 16.39 -1.95 -16.06
CA VAL A 44 16.55 -1.83 -14.62
C VAL A 44 18.03 -1.91 -14.27
N ARG A 45 18.78 -2.90 -14.81
CA ARG A 45 20.24 -3.01 -14.63
C ARG A 45 21.02 -1.82 -15.22
N LYS A 46 20.61 -1.28 -16.37
CA LYS A 46 21.20 -0.04 -16.94
C LYS A 46 20.92 1.17 -16.05
N GLN A 47 19.71 1.31 -15.49
CA GLN A 47 19.38 2.34 -14.50
C GLN A 47 20.08 2.11 -13.14
N TRP A 48 20.33 0.85 -12.78
CA TRP A 48 21.06 0.42 -11.57
C TRP A 48 22.53 0.84 -11.63
N MET A 49 23.13 0.84 -12.84
CA MET A 49 24.53 1.23 -13.07
C MET A 49 24.74 2.73 -13.25
N THR A 50 23.70 3.52 -13.50
CA THR A 50 23.77 4.99 -13.38
C THR A 50 23.73 5.39 -11.90
N PHE A 51 24.87 5.22 -11.22
CA PHE A 51 25.61 6.20 -10.41
C PHE A 51 24.87 7.37 -9.71
N GLN A 52 23.58 7.27 -9.37
CA GLN A 52 22.85 8.30 -8.63
C GLN A 52 22.76 8.01 -7.14
N HIS A 53 22.83 6.74 -6.73
CA HIS A 53 22.65 6.33 -5.32
C HIS A 53 23.96 6.34 -4.51
N PHE A 54 25.10 5.95 -5.10
CA PHE A 54 26.41 6.17 -4.46
C PHE A 54 26.78 7.65 -4.38
N THR A 55 26.33 8.45 -5.34
CA THR A 55 26.57 9.90 -5.37
C THR A 55 25.74 10.63 -4.31
N PHE A 56 24.60 10.08 -3.88
CA PHE A 56 23.84 10.59 -2.73
C PHE A 56 24.57 10.35 -1.40
N LEU A 57 25.05 9.12 -1.15
CA LEU A 57 25.86 8.83 0.04
C LEU A 57 27.16 9.64 0.06
N ARG A 58 27.83 9.77 -1.10
CA ARG A 58 29.00 10.63 -1.28
C ARG A 58 28.68 12.10 -1.06
N ARG A 59 27.56 12.63 -1.60
CA ARG A 59 27.13 14.02 -1.38
C ARG A 59 26.80 14.28 0.09
N MET A 60 26.08 13.38 0.76
CA MET A 60 25.79 13.49 2.19
C MET A 60 27.06 13.50 3.04
N TYR A 61 27.99 12.60 2.75
CA TYR A 61 29.27 12.52 3.47
C TYR A 61 30.13 13.77 3.23
N VAL A 62 30.19 14.26 1.98
CA VAL A 62 30.89 15.50 1.63
C VAL A 62 30.24 16.74 2.25
N THR A 63 28.91 16.82 2.34
CA THR A 63 28.23 17.94 3.02
C THR A 63 28.40 17.92 4.53
N GLN A 64 28.53 16.74 5.16
CA GLN A 64 28.84 16.62 6.58
C GLN A 64 30.28 17.04 6.88
N LEU A 65 31.24 16.68 6.01
CA LEU A 65 32.65 17.05 6.17
C LEU A 65 32.91 18.54 5.85
N ASN A 66 32.20 19.14 4.87
CA ASN A 66 32.35 20.56 4.56
C ASN A 66 31.66 21.50 5.55
N ARG A 67 30.71 21.00 6.36
CA ARG A 67 30.06 21.80 7.41
C ARG A 67 31.02 22.22 8.53
N SER A 68 32.14 21.52 8.70
CA SER A 68 33.19 21.92 9.65
C SER A 68 34.16 22.96 9.11
N LEU A 69 34.11 23.31 7.81
CA LEU A 69 35.17 24.12 7.20
C LEU A 69 34.80 25.42 6.50
N ASN A 70 33.55 25.81 6.27
CA ASN A 70 33.26 27.20 5.84
C ASN A 70 31.78 27.58 5.86
N GLN A 71 31.42 28.61 6.65
CA GLN A 71 30.47 29.66 6.26
C GLN A 71 30.49 30.84 7.27
N GLN A 72 31.51 31.70 7.18
CA GLN A 72 31.35 33.11 7.55
C GLN A 72 30.82 33.85 6.32
N VAL A 73 29.52 34.13 6.31
CA VAL A 73 28.93 35.01 5.29
C VAL A 73 29.07 36.46 5.76
N LYS A 74 29.95 37.21 5.10
CA LYS A 74 30.10 38.67 5.27
C LYS A 74 28.85 39.34 4.67
N ARG A 75 28.02 39.99 5.49
CA ARG A 75 26.85 40.74 5.02
C ARG A 75 27.29 41.89 4.10
N LYS A 76 26.64 42.03 2.95
CA LYS A 76 26.75 43.18 2.03
C LYS A 76 26.02 44.37 2.68
N PRO A 77 26.62 45.58 2.77
CA PRO A 77 25.97 46.71 3.42
C PRO A 77 24.80 47.25 2.59
N GLU A 78 23.75 47.66 3.31
CA GLU A 78 22.50 48.25 2.82
C GLU A 78 22.75 49.65 2.23
N PRO A 79 22.06 50.05 1.13
CA PRO A 79 22.19 51.41 0.62
C PRO A 79 21.42 52.39 1.52
N THR A 80 22.14 53.38 2.01
CA THR A 80 21.65 54.51 2.81
C THR A 80 20.83 55.47 1.93
N VAL A 81 19.72 55.97 2.47
CA VAL A 81 18.84 56.99 1.85
C VAL A 81 19.52 58.35 1.80
N SER A 82 19.24 59.16 0.76
CA SER A 82 19.46 60.61 0.80
C SER A 82 18.36 61.39 0.04
N PRO A 83 18.10 62.67 0.40
CA PRO A 83 16.78 63.31 0.27
C PRO A 83 16.68 64.35 -0.86
N PHE A 84 15.42 64.74 -1.16
CA PHE A 84 14.96 66.08 -1.60
C PHE A 84 15.24 66.59 -3.04
N LEU A 85 14.17 66.59 -3.86
CA LEU A 85 13.53 67.74 -4.55
C LEU A 85 14.36 68.67 -5.49
N GLU A 86 14.13 68.61 -6.82
CA GLU A 86 13.83 69.81 -7.65
C GLU A 86 13.27 69.52 -9.06
N ARG A 87 12.08 70.11 -9.31
CA ARG A 87 11.54 70.78 -10.52
C ARG A 87 11.71 70.22 -11.95
N SER A 88 10.55 69.73 -12.47
CA SER A 88 9.77 70.23 -13.62
C SER A 88 10.43 70.62 -14.96
N SER A 89 10.03 69.95 -16.05
CA SER A 89 9.58 70.47 -17.38
C SER A 89 9.53 69.29 -18.38
N LEU A 90 8.70 69.17 -19.42
CA LEU A 90 7.49 69.83 -19.94
C LEU A 90 7.08 69.00 -21.18
N ALA A 91 5.78 68.65 -21.33
CA ALA A 91 5.06 68.33 -22.58
C ALA A 91 5.46 67.06 -23.41
N GLN A 92 4.61 66.27 -24.10
CA GLN A 92 3.17 66.29 -24.39
C GLN A 92 2.75 64.95 -25.08
N ALA A 93 1.45 64.59 -24.95
CA ALA A 93 0.57 63.83 -25.89
C ALA A 93 0.62 62.27 -25.88
N LYS A 94 -0.49 61.49 -25.94
CA LYS A 94 -1.90 61.75 -26.31
C LYS A 94 -2.84 60.57 -25.91
N ALA A 95 -4.07 60.91 -25.45
CA ALA A 95 -5.40 60.23 -25.53
C ALA A 95 -5.59 58.80 -24.90
N GLU A 96 -6.70 58.40 -24.24
CA GLU A 96 -8.15 58.70 -24.34
C GLU A 96 -8.90 58.60 -22.98
N THR A 97 -10.15 59.08 -22.96
CA THR A 97 -10.94 59.58 -21.82
C THR A 97 -12.17 58.71 -21.51
N CYS A 98 -12.59 58.58 -20.23
CA CYS A 98 -13.97 58.86 -19.78
C CYS A 98 -14.07 58.89 -18.23
N ALA A 99 -14.82 59.86 -17.70
CA ALA A 99 -14.87 60.26 -16.29
C ALA A 99 -16.25 60.03 -15.65
N MET A 100 -16.30 59.83 -14.32
CA MET A 100 -17.48 60.11 -13.49
C MET A 100 -17.06 60.81 -12.18
N ARG A 101 -17.87 61.80 -11.78
CA ARG A 101 -17.67 62.77 -10.68
C ARG A 101 -18.67 62.48 -9.54
N PRO A 102 -18.39 62.80 -8.26
CA PRO A 102 -19.21 62.40 -7.10
C PRO A 102 -20.22 63.48 -6.67
N LEU A 103 -21.31 63.06 -5.98
CA LEU A 103 -22.37 63.92 -5.42
C LEU A 103 -22.46 63.81 -3.87
N PRO A 104 -22.80 64.91 -3.14
CA PRO A 104 -22.94 64.98 -1.67
C PRO A 104 -24.42 64.86 -1.16
N PRO A 105 -24.68 64.82 0.17
CA PRO A 105 -25.95 64.37 0.78
C PRO A 105 -26.89 65.49 1.23
N PRO A 106 -28.17 65.19 1.58
CA PRO A 106 -28.74 65.73 2.83
C PRO A 106 -29.86 64.93 3.55
N HIS A 107 -29.86 65.07 4.89
CA HIS A 107 -30.91 65.19 5.95
C HIS A 107 -32.33 64.54 5.90
N LEU A 108 -32.75 64.12 7.11
CA LEU A 108 -34.02 63.53 7.63
C LEU A 108 -35.26 64.47 7.60
N PRO A 109 -36.52 63.95 7.73
CA PRO A 109 -37.20 63.97 9.05
C PRO A 109 -38.22 62.82 9.39
N LEU A 110 -38.36 62.62 10.71
CA LEU A 110 -39.43 62.07 11.59
C LEU A 110 -40.69 61.30 11.07
N SER A 111 -40.99 60.16 11.73
CA SER A 111 -42.16 59.92 12.62
C SER A 111 -42.86 58.54 12.45
N ARG A 112 -42.64 57.61 13.41
CA ARG A 112 -43.65 56.79 14.12
C ARG A 112 -43.00 55.84 15.13
N LYS A 113 -43.48 55.84 16.38
CA LYS A 113 -43.27 54.87 17.47
C LYS A 113 -44.67 54.37 17.93
N PRO A 114 -44.84 53.39 18.85
CA PRO A 114 -43.94 52.32 19.35
C PRO A 114 -44.65 50.94 19.43
N ASN A 115 -43.94 49.87 19.80
CA ASN A 115 -44.44 48.97 20.85
C ASN A 115 -43.28 48.17 21.50
N ASP A 116 -42.86 48.66 22.66
CA ASP A 116 -42.62 48.00 23.93
C ASP A 116 -42.41 46.47 23.97
N LYS A 117 -41.19 46.08 24.35
CA LYS A 117 -40.95 45.30 25.57
C LYS A 117 -39.47 45.39 26.00
N GLU A 118 -39.30 45.97 27.20
CA GLU A 118 -38.29 45.68 28.23
C GLU A 118 -36.82 45.85 27.81
N LEU A 119 -36.08 46.92 28.13
CA LEU A 119 -35.96 47.69 29.38
C LEU A 119 -35.51 46.81 30.56
N LEU A 120 -34.19 46.76 30.74
CA LEU A 120 -33.43 46.92 31.99
C LEU A 120 -31.94 46.90 31.56
N GLU A 121 -31.37 48.06 31.24
CA GLU A 121 -30.69 48.98 32.19
C GLU A 121 -29.51 48.33 32.91
N LEU A 122 -28.31 48.78 32.53
CA LEU A 122 -27.39 49.61 33.33
C LEU A 122 -25.99 49.42 32.75
N GLU A 123 -25.61 50.21 31.75
CA GLU A 123 -24.90 51.50 31.93
C GLU A 123 -23.64 51.43 32.83
N SER A 124 -22.52 51.80 32.20
CA SER A 124 -21.47 52.68 32.74
C SER A 124 -20.23 52.08 33.43
N ALA A 125 -19.09 52.59 32.94
CA ALA A 125 -17.70 52.55 33.42
C ALA A 125 -16.84 51.34 32.98
N SER A 126 -15.66 51.47 32.38
CA SER A 126 -14.84 52.63 31.99
C SER A 126 -13.66 52.16 31.12
N VAL A 127 -13.32 52.97 30.11
CA VAL A 127 -12.00 53.29 29.52
C VAL A 127 -10.82 52.32 29.77
N ILE A 128 -10.15 51.85 28.69
CA ILE A 128 -8.74 52.15 28.31
C ILE A 128 -8.35 51.27 27.10
N GLU A 129 -8.10 51.97 25.98
CA GLU A 129 -7.03 51.78 24.98
C GLU A 129 -6.35 50.39 24.86
N GLY A 130 -6.44 49.79 23.66
CA GLY A 130 -5.76 48.54 23.35
C GLY A 130 -5.88 48.14 21.89
N SER A 131 -5.41 49.00 20.97
CA SER A 131 -4.99 48.52 19.66
C SER A 131 -3.83 47.55 19.84
N LEU A 132 -3.96 46.27 19.46
CA LEU A 132 -2.87 45.39 19.02
C LEU A 132 -3.39 43.97 18.68
N ASP A 133 -2.86 43.44 17.58
CA ASP A 133 -2.76 42.02 17.21
C ASP A 133 -4.01 41.23 16.78
N VAL A 134 -4.55 41.57 15.61
CA VAL A 134 -5.25 40.58 14.72
C VAL A 134 -4.41 40.33 13.44
N GLY A 135 -3.08 40.32 13.59
CA GLY A 135 -2.13 40.24 12.46
C GLY A 135 -0.90 39.36 12.68
N ARG A 136 -0.82 38.59 13.75
CA ARG A 136 0.39 37.83 14.12
C ARG A 136 0.37 36.32 13.87
N GLU A 137 -0.68 35.74 13.29
CA GLU A 137 -0.75 34.29 13.05
C GLU A 137 -0.29 33.83 11.65
N THR A 138 0.24 34.71 10.79
CA THR A 138 0.65 34.33 9.40
C THR A 138 2.13 34.44 9.10
N LYS A 139 3.00 34.46 10.13
CA LYS A 139 4.46 34.54 9.96
C LYS A 139 5.27 33.66 10.92
N ASP A 140 4.69 32.57 11.43
CA ASP A 140 5.52 31.45 11.90
C ASP A 140 6.10 30.76 10.67
N GLU A 141 7.25 31.27 10.24
CA GLU A 141 8.07 30.73 9.19
C GLU A 141 8.24 29.22 9.39
N LYS A 142 8.22 28.48 8.27
CA LYS A 142 8.60 27.06 8.20
C LYS A 142 10.07 26.91 8.59
N GLN A 143 10.36 27.08 9.87
CA GLN A 143 11.68 26.94 10.44
C GLN A 143 11.96 25.44 10.52
N TRP A 144 13.04 25.00 9.87
CA TRP A 144 13.52 23.64 9.99
C TRP A 144 13.90 23.37 11.46
N LYS A 145 13.00 22.74 12.21
CA LYS A 145 13.31 22.25 13.57
C LYS A 145 14.15 20.98 13.43
N GLU A 146 15.40 21.05 13.88
CA GLU A 146 16.23 19.87 14.07
C GLU A 146 15.58 18.99 15.14
N MET A 147 15.13 17.81 14.73
CA MET A 147 14.43 16.89 15.62
C MET A 147 15.49 16.06 16.34
N LYS A 148 15.79 16.44 17.59
CA LYS A 148 16.66 15.66 18.46
C LYS A 148 16.01 14.30 18.72
N LEU A 149 16.74 13.23 18.46
CA LEU A 149 16.32 11.86 18.77
C LEU A 149 16.35 11.67 20.28
N HIS A 150 15.18 11.61 20.91
CA HIS A 150 15.05 11.14 22.28
C HIS A 150 15.04 9.60 22.27
N LEU A 151 15.86 8.97 23.12
CA LEU A 151 15.98 7.51 23.16
C LEU A 151 14.66 6.83 23.56
N ASP A 152 13.83 7.51 24.35
CA ASP A 152 12.52 7.02 24.78
C ASP A 152 11.53 6.85 23.61
N ASP A 153 11.67 7.66 22.55
CA ASP A 153 10.84 7.59 21.35
C ASP A 153 11.30 6.54 20.33
N LEU A 154 12.52 6.00 20.51
CA LEU A 154 13.17 5.13 19.54
C LEU A 154 12.35 3.86 19.23
N PRO A 155 11.78 3.13 20.21
CA PRO A 155 10.96 1.95 19.92
C PRO A 155 9.74 2.28 19.04
N GLY A 156 9.08 3.41 19.29
CA GLY A 156 7.94 3.87 18.49
C GLY A 156 8.35 4.31 17.08
N ILE A 157 9.54 4.89 16.92
CA ILE A 157 10.12 5.21 15.61
C ILE A 157 10.45 3.94 14.83
N LEU A 158 11.12 2.96 15.46
CA LEU A 158 11.47 1.68 14.84
C LEU A 158 10.22 0.87 14.47
N ALA A 159 9.18 0.86 15.31
CA ALA A 159 7.91 0.22 15.00
C ALA A 159 7.20 0.83 13.78
N ARG A 160 7.34 2.16 13.58
CA ARG A 160 6.85 2.85 12.37
C ARG A 160 7.73 2.56 11.15
N LEU A 161 9.04 2.43 11.35
CA LEU A 161 9.99 2.09 10.29
C LEU A 161 9.74 0.65 9.77
N SER A 162 9.54 -0.30 10.68
CA SER A 162 9.25 -1.70 10.37
C SER A 162 7.81 -1.96 9.91
N LYS A 163 6.94 -0.94 9.96
CA LYS A 163 5.50 -1.03 9.70
C LYS A 163 4.87 -2.17 10.51
N ILE A 164 4.97 -2.12 11.84
CA ILE A 164 4.63 -3.25 12.73
C ILE A 164 3.24 -3.85 12.49
N LYS A 165 2.22 -3.05 12.15
CA LYS A 165 0.87 -3.55 11.82
C LYS A 165 0.84 -4.40 10.55
N LEU A 166 1.62 -4.01 9.54
CA LEU A 166 1.78 -4.79 8.31
C LEU A 166 2.59 -6.05 8.58
N THR A 167 3.67 -5.94 9.36
CA THR A 167 4.47 -7.09 9.78
C THR A 167 3.65 -8.10 10.58
N ALA A 168 2.78 -7.64 11.47
CA ALA A 168 1.85 -8.51 12.20
C ALA A 168 0.94 -9.29 11.23
N LEU A 169 0.37 -8.62 10.22
CA LEU A 169 -0.43 -9.30 9.20
C LEU A 169 0.38 -10.36 8.44
N VAL A 170 1.61 -10.04 8.02
CA VAL A 170 2.52 -10.98 7.34
C VAL A 170 2.77 -12.21 8.21
N VAL A 171 3.12 -12.00 9.48
CA VAL A 171 3.38 -13.09 10.41
C VAL A 171 2.10 -13.89 10.67
N SER A 172 0.92 -13.27 10.80
CA SER A 172 -0.36 -13.99 10.93
C SER A 172 -0.66 -14.88 9.72
N THR A 173 -0.40 -14.42 8.49
CA THR A 173 -0.59 -15.26 7.30
C THR A 173 0.42 -16.41 7.23
N THR A 174 1.64 -16.19 7.74
CA THR A 174 2.66 -17.25 7.90
C THR A 174 2.22 -18.27 8.94
N SER A 175 1.72 -17.82 10.09
CA SER A 175 1.16 -18.68 11.13
C SER A 175 -0.01 -19.52 10.63
N ALA A 176 -0.90 -18.94 9.81
CA ALA A 176 -1.99 -19.68 9.19
C ALA A 176 -1.47 -20.77 8.24
N GLY A 177 -0.43 -20.48 7.45
CA GLY A 177 0.22 -21.47 6.59
C GLY A 177 0.86 -22.62 7.36
N PHE A 178 1.54 -22.31 8.46
CA PHE A 178 2.12 -23.32 9.37
C PHE A 178 1.03 -24.20 10.00
N ALA A 179 -0.04 -23.57 10.50
CA ALA A 179 -1.12 -24.28 11.16
C ALA A 179 -1.97 -25.13 10.19
N LEU A 180 -2.06 -24.76 8.91
CA LEU A 180 -2.78 -25.52 7.88
C LEU A 180 -1.97 -26.68 7.29
N ALA A 181 -0.64 -26.64 7.43
CA ALA A 181 0.22 -27.70 6.92
C ALA A 181 -0.09 -29.06 7.57
N PRO A 182 0.05 -30.18 6.83
CA PRO A 182 -0.13 -31.51 7.36
C PRO A 182 0.99 -31.82 8.38
N GLY A 183 0.61 -32.49 9.47
CA GLY A 183 1.55 -32.90 10.52
C GLY A 183 1.21 -32.36 11.91
N PRO A 184 1.92 -32.83 12.94
CA PRO A 184 1.78 -32.33 14.31
C PRO A 184 2.27 -30.89 14.43
N PHE A 185 1.66 -30.12 15.31
CA PHE A 185 2.06 -28.75 15.55
C PHE A 185 3.30 -28.70 16.46
N ASP A 186 4.45 -28.38 15.89
CA ASP A 186 5.70 -28.21 16.64
C ASP A 186 5.87 -26.76 17.11
N LEU A 187 5.70 -26.52 18.41
CA LEU A 187 5.70 -25.19 19.00
C LEU A 187 7.07 -24.46 18.89
N PRO A 188 8.22 -25.10 19.17
CA PRO A 188 9.54 -24.53 18.91
C PRO A 188 9.73 -24.05 17.46
N CYS A 189 9.47 -24.92 16.47
CA CYS A 189 9.60 -24.57 15.06
C CYS A 189 8.64 -23.43 14.67
N PHE A 190 7.41 -23.44 15.19
CA PHE A 190 6.45 -22.35 14.99
C PHE A 190 6.98 -21.01 15.52
N LEU A 191 7.52 -20.97 16.75
CA LEU A 191 8.04 -19.75 17.36
C LEU A 191 9.25 -19.20 16.59
N LEU A 192 10.17 -20.08 16.16
CA LEU A 192 11.31 -19.69 15.32
C LEU A 192 10.84 -19.13 13.97
N THR A 193 9.84 -19.75 13.35
CA THR A 193 9.24 -19.29 12.09
C THR A 193 8.55 -17.93 12.27
N PHE A 194 7.80 -17.76 13.36
CA PHE A 194 7.10 -16.52 13.71
C PHE A 194 8.08 -15.35 13.87
N VAL A 195 9.10 -15.54 14.71
CA VAL A 195 10.12 -14.51 14.98
C VAL A 195 10.98 -14.25 13.75
N GLY A 196 11.47 -15.30 13.09
CA GLY A 196 12.31 -15.19 11.90
C GLY A 196 11.61 -14.45 10.76
N THR A 197 10.35 -14.77 10.49
CA THR A 197 9.54 -14.08 9.48
C THR A 197 9.23 -12.64 9.87
N GLY A 198 8.95 -12.38 11.16
CA GLY A 198 8.75 -11.04 11.68
C GLY A 198 9.97 -10.15 11.46
N LEU A 199 11.17 -10.66 11.79
CA LEU A 199 12.43 -9.96 11.57
C LEU A 199 12.71 -9.73 10.07
N ALA A 200 12.50 -10.73 9.22
CA ALA A 200 12.63 -10.58 7.77
C ALA A 200 11.69 -9.50 7.20
N SER A 201 10.44 -9.46 7.66
CA SER A 201 9.47 -8.42 7.30
C SER A 201 9.88 -7.03 7.80
N CYS A 202 10.39 -6.92 9.04
CA CYS A 202 10.93 -5.67 9.58
C CYS A 202 12.08 -5.12 8.71
N ALA A 203 13.01 -6.00 8.31
CA ALA A 203 14.11 -5.63 7.43
C ALA A 203 13.61 -5.13 6.07
N ALA A 204 12.75 -5.92 5.40
CA ALA A 204 12.22 -5.61 4.09
C ALA A 204 11.44 -4.27 4.07
N ASN A 205 10.64 -4.00 5.10
CA ASN A 205 9.91 -2.74 5.25
C ASN A 205 10.83 -1.54 5.50
N SER A 206 11.89 -1.72 6.30
CA SER A 206 12.87 -0.66 6.59
C SER A 206 13.66 -0.27 5.34
N ILE A 207 14.12 -1.26 4.58
CA ILE A 207 14.80 -1.05 3.28
C ILE A 207 13.85 -0.39 2.28
N ASN A 208 12.59 -0.82 2.20
CA ASN A 208 11.60 -0.18 1.33
C ASN A 208 11.40 1.31 1.70
N GLN A 209 11.27 1.66 2.99
CA GLN A 209 11.15 3.07 3.38
C GLN A 209 12.41 3.88 3.06
N PHE A 210 13.59 3.27 3.15
CA PHE A 210 14.85 3.89 2.73
C PHE A 210 14.86 4.22 1.24
N PHE A 211 14.42 3.32 0.37
CA PHE A 211 14.36 3.59 -1.08
C PHE A 211 13.24 4.57 -1.47
N GLU A 212 12.14 4.63 -0.71
CA GLU A 212 10.97 5.43 -1.06
C GLU A 212 11.01 6.89 -0.58
N VAL A 213 12.03 7.31 0.20
CA VAL A 213 12.11 8.66 0.81
C VAL A 213 11.72 9.82 -0.12
N PRO A 214 12.32 10.01 -1.32
CA PRO A 214 11.99 11.16 -2.18
C PRO A 214 10.58 11.10 -2.78
N PHE A 215 9.96 9.93 -2.83
CA PHE A 215 8.62 9.74 -3.38
C PHE A 215 7.57 9.85 -2.28
N ASP A 216 7.88 9.31 -1.10
CA ASP A 216 7.02 9.37 0.07
C ASP A 216 6.81 10.81 0.54
N SER A 217 7.78 11.72 0.35
CA SER A 217 7.66 13.15 0.65
C SER A 217 6.56 13.86 -0.16
N ASN A 218 6.23 13.34 -1.35
CA ASN A 218 5.29 13.97 -2.28
C ASN A 218 3.84 13.48 -2.10
N MET A 219 3.62 12.55 -1.17
CA MET A 219 2.34 11.90 -0.92
C MET A 219 1.81 12.26 0.48
N ASN A 220 0.54 12.65 0.57
CA ASN A 220 -0.05 13.08 1.84
C ASN A 220 -0.05 11.97 2.89
N ARG A 221 -0.27 10.73 2.43
CA ARG A 221 -0.27 9.54 3.29
C ARG A 221 1.10 9.22 3.91
N THR A 222 2.20 9.58 3.26
CA THR A 222 3.54 9.05 3.58
C THR A 222 4.58 10.10 3.90
N LYS A 223 4.27 11.40 3.69
CA LYS A 223 5.15 12.52 4.06
C LYS A 223 5.54 12.55 5.54
N ASN A 224 4.75 11.88 6.40
CA ASN A 224 4.98 11.79 7.83
C ASN A 224 5.80 10.55 8.26
N ARG A 225 6.32 9.75 7.33
CA ARG A 225 7.16 8.59 7.65
C ARG A 225 8.47 9.03 8.35
N PRO A 226 9.05 8.19 9.22
CA PRO A 226 10.23 8.56 10.01
C PRO A 226 11.42 9.07 9.20
N LEU A 227 11.76 8.38 8.10
CA LEU A 227 12.89 8.76 7.25
C LEU A 227 12.63 10.03 6.44
N VAL A 228 11.39 10.27 6.02
CA VAL A 228 11.01 11.49 5.28
C VAL A 228 11.09 12.73 6.18
N ARG A 229 10.66 12.58 7.44
CA ARG A 229 10.70 13.66 8.43
C ARG A 229 12.10 13.87 9.03
N GLY A 230 13.09 13.05 8.69
CA GLY A 230 14.40 13.08 9.34
C GLY A 230 14.38 12.70 10.81
N GLN A 231 13.38 11.91 11.27
CA GLN A 231 13.32 11.40 12.65
C GLN A 231 14.43 10.40 12.95
N ILE A 232 14.95 9.74 11.91
CA ILE A 232 15.99 8.73 12.03
C ILE A 232 16.98 8.90 10.89
N SER A 233 18.27 8.68 11.16
CA SER A 233 19.28 8.75 10.12
C SER A 233 19.14 7.58 9.14
N PRO A 234 19.45 7.77 7.84
CA PRO A 234 19.43 6.67 6.88
C PRO A 234 20.38 5.53 7.25
N LEU A 235 21.53 5.86 7.87
CA LEU A 235 22.48 4.86 8.37
C LEU A 235 21.83 3.99 9.45
N LEU A 236 21.16 4.58 10.45
CA LEU A 236 20.52 3.83 11.52
C LEU A 236 19.38 2.95 10.99
N ALA A 237 18.63 3.42 10.00
CA ALA A 237 17.59 2.61 9.35
C ALA A 237 18.15 1.39 8.61
N VAL A 238 19.27 1.56 7.89
CA VAL A 238 19.96 0.45 7.22
C VAL A 238 20.58 -0.51 8.24
N SER A 239 21.23 0.00 9.28
CA SER A 239 21.78 -0.82 10.38
C SER A 239 20.69 -1.64 11.06
N PHE A 240 19.54 -1.02 11.38
CA PHE A 240 18.38 -1.73 11.92
C PHE A 240 17.88 -2.82 10.96
N ALA A 241 17.76 -2.52 9.67
CA ALA A 241 17.35 -3.50 8.68
C ALA A 241 18.31 -4.70 8.61
N THR A 242 19.62 -4.47 8.63
CA THR A 242 20.64 -5.52 8.66
C THR A 242 20.56 -6.34 9.95
N CYS A 243 20.42 -5.67 11.11
CA CYS A 243 20.25 -6.31 12.41
C CYS A 243 18.96 -7.13 12.51
N CYS A 244 17.94 -6.85 11.70
CA CYS A 244 16.77 -7.74 11.59
C CYS A 244 16.98 -8.85 10.55
N ALA A 245 17.57 -8.53 9.39
CA ALA A 245 17.73 -9.47 8.29
C ALA A 245 18.64 -10.66 8.66
N VAL A 246 19.81 -10.39 9.25
CA VAL A 246 20.79 -11.43 9.58
C VAL A 246 20.22 -12.47 10.56
N PRO A 247 19.75 -12.09 11.77
CA PRO A 247 19.17 -13.07 12.69
C PRO A 247 17.85 -13.63 12.18
N GLY A 248 17.01 -12.85 11.48
CA GLY A 248 15.75 -13.34 10.93
C GLY A 248 15.96 -14.49 9.94
N VAL A 249 16.88 -14.32 8.99
CA VAL A 249 17.24 -15.36 8.02
C VAL A 249 17.98 -16.51 8.70
N ALA A 250 18.84 -16.23 9.67
CA ALA A 250 19.55 -17.26 10.44
C ALA A 250 18.57 -18.21 11.17
N LEU A 251 17.59 -17.64 11.87
CA LEU A 251 16.55 -18.40 12.56
C LEU A 251 15.74 -19.27 11.58
N LEU A 252 15.36 -18.74 10.41
CA LEU A 252 14.63 -19.51 9.41
C LEU A 252 15.49 -20.61 8.78
N THR A 253 16.77 -20.35 8.52
CA THR A 253 17.65 -21.29 7.79
C THR A 253 18.12 -22.42 8.69
N TRP A 254 18.64 -22.10 9.87
CA TRP A 254 19.24 -23.07 10.80
C TRP A 254 18.27 -23.54 11.88
N GLY A 255 17.34 -22.68 12.30
CA GLY A 255 16.36 -23.02 13.34
C GLY A 255 15.10 -23.70 12.82
N VAL A 256 14.75 -23.51 11.54
CA VAL A 256 13.53 -24.08 10.93
C VAL A 256 13.93 -25.07 9.83
N ASN A 257 14.30 -24.57 8.64
CA ASN A 257 14.90 -25.37 7.57
C ASN A 257 15.47 -24.47 6.45
N PRO A 258 16.46 -24.98 5.67
CA PRO A 258 17.08 -24.20 4.60
C PRO A 258 16.12 -23.68 3.53
N LEU A 259 15.06 -24.44 3.21
CA LEU A 259 14.07 -24.05 2.21
C LEU A 259 13.31 -22.78 2.64
N THR A 260 12.84 -22.74 3.89
CA THR A 260 12.13 -21.59 4.45
C THR A 260 13.06 -20.39 4.58
N GLY A 261 14.32 -20.62 4.98
CA GLY A 261 15.36 -19.59 4.97
C GLY A 261 15.60 -18.99 3.58
N ALA A 262 15.72 -19.83 2.54
CA ALA A 262 15.88 -19.40 1.16
C ALA A 262 14.67 -18.59 0.65
N LEU A 263 13.43 -19.01 0.99
CA LEU A 263 12.22 -18.24 0.69
C LEU A 263 12.21 -16.88 1.40
N GLY A 264 12.68 -16.81 2.65
CA GLY A 264 12.81 -15.56 3.39
C GLY A 264 13.79 -14.58 2.72
N VAL A 265 14.98 -15.05 2.34
CA VAL A 265 15.98 -14.24 1.60
C VAL A 265 15.41 -13.80 0.26
N PHE A 266 14.81 -14.73 -0.49
CA PHE A 266 14.19 -14.44 -1.76
C PHE A 266 13.10 -13.40 -1.64
N ASN A 267 12.27 -13.45 -0.59
CA ASN A 267 11.19 -12.48 -0.39
C ASN A 267 11.71 -11.09 -0.04
N ILE A 268 12.76 -10.98 0.79
CA ILE A 268 13.44 -9.70 1.07
C ILE A 268 13.96 -9.09 -0.23
N PHE A 269 14.66 -9.89 -1.05
CA PHE A 269 15.18 -9.46 -2.34
C PHE A 269 14.05 -9.05 -3.31
N LEU A 270 13.03 -9.89 -3.45
CA LEU A 270 11.90 -9.64 -4.35
C LEU A 270 11.15 -8.37 -3.95
N TYR A 271 10.93 -8.12 -2.66
CA TYR A 271 10.27 -6.92 -2.19
C TYR A 271 11.10 -5.66 -2.46
N THR A 272 12.37 -5.69 -2.06
CA THR A 272 13.21 -4.49 -2.02
C THR A 272 13.87 -4.17 -3.36
N CYS A 273 14.41 -5.17 -4.04
CA CYS A 273 15.17 -5.00 -5.29
C CYS A 273 14.31 -5.10 -6.54
N CYS A 274 13.19 -5.82 -6.50
CA CYS A 274 12.31 -5.97 -7.67
C CYS A 274 11.04 -5.13 -7.53
N TYR A 275 10.22 -5.39 -6.52
CA TYR A 275 8.91 -4.76 -6.38
C TYR A 275 9.00 -3.24 -6.15
N THR A 276 9.79 -2.78 -5.18
CA THR A 276 9.91 -1.35 -4.84
C THR A 276 10.27 -0.46 -6.05
N PRO A 277 11.33 -0.75 -6.85
CA PRO A 277 11.62 0.06 -8.04
C PRO A 277 10.55 -0.10 -9.13
N LEU A 278 9.96 -1.30 -9.28
CA LEU A 278 8.97 -1.56 -10.33
C LEU A 278 7.72 -0.69 -10.19
N LYS A 279 7.37 -0.23 -8.99
CA LYS A 279 6.27 0.71 -8.75
C LYS A 279 6.37 1.99 -9.61
N LYS A 280 7.57 2.36 -10.04
CA LYS A 280 7.85 3.57 -10.84
C LYS A 280 8.02 3.28 -12.33
N ILE A 281 8.17 2.01 -12.71
CA ILE A 281 8.58 1.61 -14.06
C ILE A 281 7.39 1.01 -14.82
N SER A 282 6.60 0.16 -14.16
CA SER A 282 5.54 -0.60 -14.84
C SER A 282 4.39 -0.93 -13.91
N ILE A 283 3.20 -1.09 -14.50
CA ILE A 283 2.02 -1.65 -13.80
C ILE A 283 2.27 -3.06 -13.28
N ALA A 284 3.27 -3.78 -13.83
CA ALA A 284 3.71 -5.10 -13.39
C ALA A 284 4.01 -5.16 -11.88
N ASN A 285 4.27 -4.01 -11.24
CA ASN A 285 4.45 -3.91 -9.79
C ASN A 285 3.31 -4.59 -9.00
N THR A 286 2.07 -4.52 -9.47
CA THR A 286 0.93 -5.08 -8.71
C THR A 286 1.00 -6.60 -8.67
N TRP A 287 1.37 -7.25 -9.77
CA TRP A 287 1.53 -8.71 -9.83
C TRP A 287 2.76 -9.18 -9.05
N VAL A 288 3.90 -8.49 -9.20
CA VAL A 288 5.12 -8.83 -8.43
C VAL A 288 4.90 -8.61 -6.93
N GLY A 289 4.20 -7.54 -6.55
CA GLY A 289 3.79 -7.30 -5.17
C GLY A 289 2.87 -8.38 -4.63
N ALA A 290 1.94 -8.89 -5.45
CA ALA A 290 1.10 -10.01 -5.09
C ALA A 290 1.90 -11.29 -4.82
N VAL A 291 2.97 -11.56 -5.60
CA VAL A 291 3.90 -12.67 -5.32
C VAL A 291 4.61 -12.49 -3.98
N VAL A 292 5.11 -11.29 -3.67
CA VAL A 292 5.73 -10.99 -2.37
C VAL A 292 4.77 -11.32 -1.21
N GLY A 293 3.51 -10.92 -1.32
CA GLY A 293 2.51 -11.21 -0.29
C GLY A 293 2.03 -12.67 -0.25
N ALA A 294 2.28 -13.45 -1.30
CA ALA A 294 1.94 -14.87 -1.37
C ALA A 294 3.00 -15.79 -0.74
N ILE A 295 4.25 -15.33 -0.64
CA ILE A 295 5.36 -16.12 -0.07
C ILE A 295 5.22 -16.39 1.44
N PRO A 296 4.78 -15.45 2.30
CA PRO A 296 4.66 -15.69 3.74
C PRO A 296 3.85 -16.93 4.15
N PRO A 297 2.62 -17.18 3.65
CA PRO A 297 1.91 -18.43 3.98
C PRO A 297 2.62 -19.68 3.42
N VAL A 298 3.32 -19.58 2.28
CA VAL A 298 4.16 -20.67 1.75
C VAL A 298 5.32 -20.95 2.69
N MET A 299 5.99 -19.91 3.21
CA MET A 299 7.05 -20.05 4.22
C MET A 299 6.52 -20.74 5.48
N GLY A 300 5.29 -20.42 5.92
CA GLY A 300 4.63 -21.11 7.02
C GLY A 300 4.44 -22.60 6.75
N TRP A 301 3.97 -22.96 5.55
CA TRP A 301 3.80 -24.35 5.16
C TRP A 301 5.12 -25.11 5.08
N THR A 302 6.13 -24.53 4.43
CA THR A 302 7.46 -25.15 4.30
C THR A 302 8.18 -25.26 5.64
N ALA A 303 7.88 -24.37 6.59
CA ALA A 303 8.43 -24.47 7.94
C ALA A 303 7.94 -25.73 8.67
N ALA A 304 6.66 -26.07 8.52
CA ALA A 304 6.08 -27.26 9.14
C ALA A 304 6.43 -28.57 8.40
N THR A 305 6.53 -28.54 7.08
CA THR A 305 6.66 -29.77 6.24
C THR A 305 8.05 -29.98 5.64
N GLY A 306 8.86 -28.94 5.55
CA GLY A 306 10.14 -28.96 4.83
C GLY A 306 10.02 -29.03 3.30
N SER A 307 8.82 -28.92 2.72
CA SER A 307 8.61 -29.12 1.27
C SER A 307 7.57 -28.18 0.65
N LEU A 308 7.62 -28.06 -0.69
CA LEU A 308 6.70 -27.22 -1.49
C LEU A 308 5.57 -28.07 -2.06
N ASP A 309 4.58 -28.39 -1.22
CA ASP A 309 3.42 -29.17 -1.63
C ASP A 309 2.36 -28.32 -2.36
N ALA A 310 1.40 -29.00 -2.98
CA ALA A 310 0.24 -28.35 -3.59
C ALA A 310 -0.53 -27.45 -2.62
N GLY A 311 -0.61 -27.82 -1.33
CA GLY A 311 -1.23 -27.00 -0.29
C GLY A 311 -0.50 -25.68 -0.02
N ALA A 312 0.84 -25.68 -0.11
CA ALA A 312 1.64 -24.46 -0.02
C ALA A 312 1.28 -23.49 -1.17
N PHE A 313 1.26 -24.00 -2.41
CA PHE A 313 0.89 -23.20 -3.59
C PHE A 313 -0.56 -22.72 -3.54
N LEU A 314 -1.48 -23.53 -3.01
CA LEU A 314 -2.87 -23.13 -2.80
C LEU A 314 -2.97 -21.92 -1.86
N LEU A 315 -2.30 -21.97 -0.71
CA LEU A 315 -2.30 -20.87 0.26
C LEU A 315 -1.63 -19.61 -0.30
N GLY A 316 -0.51 -19.79 -1.00
CA GLY A 316 0.11 -18.72 -1.77
C GLY A 316 -0.86 -18.13 -2.79
N GLY A 317 -1.59 -18.97 -3.54
CA GLY A 317 -2.59 -18.56 -4.53
C GLY A 317 -3.80 -17.83 -3.95
N ILE A 318 -4.26 -18.23 -2.76
CA ILE A 318 -5.31 -17.54 -2.01
C ILE A 318 -4.85 -16.14 -1.63
N LEU A 319 -3.67 -16.01 -1.00
CA LEU A 319 -3.12 -14.71 -0.61
C LEU A 319 -2.79 -13.85 -1.83
N TYR A 320 -2.27 -14.45 -2.90
CA TYR A 320 -2.04 -13.79 -4.18
C TYR A 320 -3.33 -13.19 -4.73
N SER A 321 -4.40 -13.98 -4.80
CA SER A 321 -5.69 -13.55 -5.33
C SER A 321 -6.36 -12.51 -4.44
N TRP A 322 -6.36 -12.71 -3.12
CA TRP A 322 -6.97 -11.77 -2.17
C TRP A 322 -6.37 -10.36 -2.23
N GLN A 323 -5.07 -10.24 -2.55
CA GLN A 323 -4.41 -8.94 -2.62
C GLN A 323 -4.97 -8.02 -3.72
N PHE A 324 -5.48 -8.56 -4.83
CA PHE A 324 -5.97 -7.73 -5.94
C PHE A 324 -7.22 -6.92 -5.58
N PRO A 325 -8.34 -7.49 -5.08
CA PRO A 325 -9.47 -6.68 -4.65
C PRO A 325 -9.11 -5.73 -3.50
N HIS A 326 -8.19 -6.12 -2.61
CA HIS A 326 -7.70 -5.24 -1.54
C HIS A 326 -6.94 -4.02 -2.07
N PHE A 327 -5.85 -4.25 -2.82
CA PHE A 327 -4.96 -3.20 -3.28
C PHE A 327 -5.54 -2.36 -4.42
N ASN A 328 -6.26 -2.97 -5.37
CA ASN A 328 -6.88 -2.23 -6.47
C ASN A 328 -7.98 -1.30 -5.96
N ALA A 329 -8.74 -1.72 -4.96
CA ALA A 329 -9.74 -0.88 -4.31
C ALA A 329 -9.09 0.27 -3.50
N LEU A 330 -8.04 -0.03 -2.72
CA LEU A 330 -7.29 0.99 -1.98
C LEU A 330 -6.67 2.04 -2.91
N SER A 331 -5.99 1.58 -3.96
CA SER A 331 -5.29 2.44 -4.89
C SER A 331 -6.22 3.30 -5.74
N TRP A 332 -7.51 2.93 -5.84
CA TRP A 332 -8.53 3.74 -6.50
C TRP A 332 -8.78 5.07 -5.81
N GLY A 333 -8.80 5.08 -4.47
CA GLY A 333 -9.02 6.28 -3.68
C GLY A 333 -7.78 7.16 -3.49
N LEU A 334 -6.59 6.62 -3.81
CA LEU A 334 -5.28 7.24 -3.62
C LEU A 334 -4.60 7.63 -4.95
N ARG A 335 -5.34 7.67 -6.06
CA ARG A 335 -4.75 7.90 -7.38
C ARG A 335 -4.02 9.22 -7.52
N GLU A 336 -4.60 10.28 -6.98
CA GLU A 336 -3.99 11.61 -7.00
C GLU A 336 -2.68 11.63 -6.22
N ASP A 337 -2.63 10.94 -5.07
CA ASP A 337 -1.39 10.80 -4.31
C ASP A 337 -0.36 10.00 -5.11
N TYR A 338 -0.76 8.90 -5.74
CA TYR A 338 0.14 8.09 -6.56
C TYR A 338 0.65 8.83 -7.80
N SER A 339 -0.19 9.63 -8.46
CA SER A 339 0.22 10.44 -9.60
C SER A 339 1.21 11.52 -9.18
N ARG A 340 1.01 12.19 -8.04
CA ARG A 340 1.98 13.17 -7.48
C ARG A 340 3.31 12.52 -7.08
N GLY A 341 3.29 11.29 -6.57
CA GLY A 341 4.50 10.49 -6.34
C GLY A 341 5.15 9.96 -7.63
N GLY A 342 4.49 10.14 -8.78
CA GLY A 342 4.88 9.64 -10.10
C GLY A 342 4.87 8.11 -10.20
N TYR A 343 4.02 7.43 -9.42
CA TYR A 343 3.93 5.97 -9.44
C TYR A 343 3.10 5.46 -10.62
N CYS A 344 3.58 4.40 -11.27
CA CYS A 344 2.90 3.71 -12.37
C CYS A 344 1.89 2.70 -11.83
N MET A 345 0.91 3.17 -11.07
CA MET A 345 -0.15 2.32 -10.53
C MET A 345 -1.21 2.03 -11.60
N MET A 346 -1.74 0.80 -11.58
CA MET A 346 -2.80 0.38 -12.48
C MET A 346 -4.06 1.25 -12.34
N SER A 347 -4.40 1.71 -11.13
CA SER A 347 -5.52 2.62 -10.90
C SER A 347 -5.37 3.98 -11.61
N VAL A 348 -4.14 4.45 -11.78
CA VAL A 348 -3.81 5.73 -12.43
C VAL A 348 -3.74 5.58 -13.94
N THR A 349 -2.94 4.63 -14.43
CA THR A 349 -2.63 4.48 -15.86
C THR A 349 -3.64 3.61 -16.62
N HIS A 350 -4.20 2.58 -15.97
CA HIS A 350 -5.06 1.57 -16.59
C HIS A 350 -6.31 1.28 -15.73
N PRO A 351 -7.18 2.27 -15.49
CA PRO A 351 -8.29 2.16 -14.53
C PRO A 351 -9.31 1.08 -14.87
N ALA A 352 -9.55 0.80 -16.16
CA ALA A 352 -10.42 -0.29 -16.58
C ALA A 352 -9.82 -1.67 -16.23
N LEU A 353 -8.52 -1.85 -16.43
CA LEU A 353 -7.82 -3.07 -16.04
C LEU A 353 -7.83 -3.26 -14.52
N CYS A 354 -7.61 -2.18 -13.76
CA CYS A 354 -7.67 -2.17 -12.29
C CYS A 354 -8.97 -2.80 -11.77
N ARG A 355 -10.11 -2.39 -12.33
CA ARG A 355 -11.44 -2.90 -11.97
C ARG A 355 -11.66 -4.34 -12.43
N ARG A 356 -11.27 -4.68 -13.67
CA ARG A 356 -11.40 -6.05 -14.21
C ARG A 356 -10.59 -7.06 -13.40
N VAL A 357 -9.35 -6.73 -13.08
CA VAL A 357 -8.45 -7.59 -12.30
C VAL A 357 -8.99 -7.78 -10.88
N ALA A 358 -9.50 -6.72 -10.24
CA ALA A 358 -10.13 -6.83 -8.92
C ALA A 358 -11.29 -7.84 -8.92
N LEU A 359 -12.23 -7.71 -9.86
CA LEU A 359 -13.37 -8.62 -9.99
C LEU A 359 -12.91 -10.06 -10.31
N ARG A 360 -11.98 -10.23 -11.26
CA ARG A 360 -11.46 -11.56 -11.63
C ARG A 360 -10.92 -12.30 -10.43
N HIS A 361 -10.16 -11.63 -9.56
CA HIS A 361 -9.58 -12.28 -8.38
C HIS A 361 -10.59 -12.48 -7.24
N CYS A 362 -11.66 -11.67 -7.13
CA CYS A 362 -12.78 -12.04 -6.26
C CYS A 362 -13.40 -13.38 -6.67
N LEU A 363 -13.63 -13.58 -7.97
CA LEU A 363 -14.16 -14.84 -8.49
C LEU A 363 -13.16 -15.99 -8.36
N ALA A 364 -11.87 -15.71 -8.55
CA ALA A 364 -10.81 -16.72 -8.36
C ALA A 364 -10.78 -17.27 -6.93
N LEU A 365 -11.12 -16.48 -5.91
CA LEU A 365 -11.21 -16.96 -4.52
C LEU A 365 -12.28 -18.04 -4.34
N ILE A 366 -13.38 -18.00 -5.10
CA ILE A 366 -14.39 -19.07 -5.12
C ILE A 366 -13.76 -20.34 -5.68
N GLY A 367 -13.07 -20.26 -6.83
CA GLY A 367 -12.39 -21.41 -7.44
C GLY A 367 -11.31 -22.01 -6.55
N LEU A 368 -10.49 -21.18 -5.91
CA LEU A 368 -9.45 -21.61 -4.97
C LEU A 368 -10.05 -22.24 -3.71
N SER A 369 -11.22 -21.76 -3.23
CA SER A 369 -11.92 -22.41 -2.12
C SER A 369 -12.39 -23.82 -2.46
N ALA A 370 -12.82 -24.07 -3.71
CA ALA A 370 -13.22 -25.38 -4.19
C ALA A 370 -12.01 -26.30 -4.48
N ALA A 371 -10.85 -25.74 -4.82
CA ALA A 371 -9.61 -26.50 -4.99
C ALA A 371 -9.04 -27.02 -3.66
N ALA A 372 -9.34 -26.36 -2.53
CA ALA A 372 -8.82 -26.74 -1.22
C ALA A 372 -9.13 -28.19 -0.78
N PRO A 373 -10.36 -28.70 -0.88
CA PRO A 373 -10.64 -30.11 -0.59
C PRO A 373 -10.12 -31.08 -1.64
N VAL A 374 -9.97 -30.65 -2.90
CA VAL A 374 -9.38 -31.48 -3.98
C VAL A 374 -7.90 -31.75 -3.73
N LEU A 375 -7.20 -30.80 -3.11
CA LEU A 375 -5.79 -30.92 -2.72
C LEU A 375 -5.61 -31.47 -1.29
N ASP A 376 -6.66 -32.06 -0.72
CA ASP A 376 -6.69 -32.65 0.63
C ASP A 376 -6.30 -31.69 1.78
N VAL A 377 -6.37 -30.37 1.57
CA VAL A 377 -6.04 -29.38 2.60
C VAL A 377 -7.21 -29.19 3.58
N THR A 378 -8.44 -29.19 3.06
CA THR A 378 -9.67 -29.01 3.85
C THR A 378 -10.72 -30.07 3.53
N THR A 379 -11.80 -30.12 4.31
CA THR A 379 -12.99 -30.92 4.02
C THR A 379 -13.90 -30.23 3.00
N TRP A 380 -14.77 -30.99 2.33
CA TRP A 380 -15.76 -30.45 1.38
C TRP A 380 -16.78 -29.49 2.00
N THR A 381 -16.86 -29.41 3.33
CA THR A 381 -17.65 -28.40 4.05
C THR A 381 -17.07 -26.98 3.89
N PHE A 382 -15.75 -26.85 3.68
CA PHE A 382 -15.08 -25.56 3.53
C PHE A 382 -15.62 -24.68 2.38
N PRO A 383 -15.69 -25.15 1.12
CA PRO A 383 -16.24 -24.35 0.04
C PRO A 383 -17.71 -23.99 0.29
N ALA A 384 -18.50 -24.85 0.94
CA ALA A 384 -19.90 -24.56 1.25
C ALA A 384 -20.04 -23.42 2.28
N ILE A 385 -19.29 -23.48 3.38
CA ILE A 385 -19.37 -22.48 4.47
C ILE A 385 -18.70 -21.16 4.07
N SER A 386 -17.65 -21.20 3.26
CA SER A 386 -16.96 -19.99 2.78
C SER A 386 -17.65 -19.33 1.57
N LEU A 387 -18.62 -19.99 0.93
CA LEU A 387 -19.33 -19.47 -0.22
C LEU A 387 -20.01 -18.11 0.03
N PRO A 388 -20.76 -17.87 1.13
CA PRO A 388 -21.44 -16.60 1.36
C PRO A 388 -20.47 -15.41 1.42
N ILE A 389 -19.32 -15.55 2.09
CA ILE A 389 -18.33 -14.48 2.21
C ILE A 389 -17.61 -14.23 0.88
N ASN A 390 -17.39 -15.28 0.09
CA ASN A 390 -16.80 -15.17 -1.25
C ASN A 390 -17.77 -14.58 -2.27
N LEU A 391 -19.06 -14.90 -2.18
CA LEU A 391 -20.11 -14.27 -2.98
C LEU A 391 -20.25 -12.79 -2.62
N TYR A 392 -20.16 -12.44 -1.33
CA TYR A 392 -20.26 -11.06 -0.89
C TYR A 392 -19.09 -10.19 -1.40
N ILE A 393 -17.84 -10.64 -1.26
CA ILE A 393 -16.68 -9.91 -1.82
C ILE A 393 -16.74 -9.86 -3.36
N SER A 394 -17.27 -10.89 -4.01
CA SER A 394 -17.50 -10.90 -5.47
C SER A 394 -18.58 -9.93 -5.91
N TYR A 395 -19.67 -9.82 -5.15
CA TYR A 395 -20.71 -8.83 -5.37
C TYR A 395 -20.14 -7.40 -5.24
N LEU A 396 -19.36 -7.13 -4.19
CA LEU A 396 -18.70 -5.82 -4.05
C LEU A 396 -17.64 -5.57 -5.14
N GLY A 397 -16.94 -6.62 -5.57
CA GLY A 397 -16.05 -6.59 -6.73
C GLY A 397 -16.79 -6.20 -8.01
N PHE A 398 -17.99 -6.75 -8.22
CA PHE A 398 -18.85 -6.43 -9.36
C PHE A 398 -19.39 -5.01 -9.28
N ARG A 399 -19.85 -4.56 -8.10
CA ARG A 399 -20.26 -3.17 -7.89
C ARG A 399 -19.11 -2.19 -8.17
N PHE A 400 -17.89 -2.49 -7.72
CA PHE A 400 -16.71 -1.70 -8.05
C PHE A 400 -16.38 -1.73 -9.55
N TYR A 401 -16.58 -2.88 -10.19
CA TYR A 401 -16.42 -3.01 -11.64
C TYR A 401 -17.42 -2.14 -12.41
N VAL A 402 -18.69 -2.09 -12.02
CA VAL A 402 -19.72 -1.30 -12.70
C VAL A 402 -19.65 0.19 -12.32
N ASP A 403 -19.72 0.51 -11.03
CA ASP A 403 -19.89 1.88 -10.54
C ASP A 403 -18.61 2.71 -10.65
N ALA A 404 -17.43 2.08 -10.45
CA ALA A 404 -16.12 2.72 -10.57
C ALA A 404 -15.94 4.00 -9.69
N ASP A 405 -16.67 4.13 -8.59
CA ASP A 405 -16.67 5.33 -7.75
C ASP A 405 -15.84 5.16 -6.44
N ARG A 406 -15.74 6.24 -5.66
CA ARG A 406 -15.00 6.24 -4.38
C ARG A 406 -15.72 5.43 -3.28
N LYS A 407 -17.04 5.23 -3.40
CA LYS A 407 -17.87 4.54 -2.40
C LYS A 407 -17.76 3.02 -2.54
N SER A 408 -17.90 2.51 -3.76
CA SER A 408 -17.75 1.11 -4.16
C SER A 408 -16.34 0.59 -3.88
N SER A 409 -15.30 1.32 -4.28
CA SER A 409 -13.91 1.00 -3.94
C SER A 409 -13.69 0.93 -2.43
N ARG A 410 -14.17 1.92 -1.67
CA ARG A 410 -14.04 1.91 -0.21
C ARG A 410 -14.74 0.71 0.44
N LYS A 411 -15.95 0.36 -0.02
CA LYS A 411 -16.67 -0.83 0.46
C LYS A 411 -15.90 -2.12 0.18
N LEU A 412 -15.38 -2.30 -1.05
CA LEU A 412 -14.59 -3.47 -1.42
C LEU A 412 -13.30 -3.57 -0.58
N PHE A 413 -12.60 -2.45 -0.38
CA PHE A 413 -11.42 -2.38 0.47
C PHE A 413 -11.73 -2.81 1.92
N PHE A 414 -12.75 -2.24 2.55
CA PHE A 414 -13.12 -2.63 3.92
C PHE A 414 -13.59 -4.08 4.01
N CYS A 415 -14.31 -4.58 2.99
CA CYS A 415 -14.68 -5.98 2.92
C CYS A 415 -13.46 -6.90 2.89
N SER A 416 -12.46 -6.58 2.07
CA SER A 416 -11.24 -7.39 1.98
C SER A 416 -10.49 -7.51 3.31
N LEU A 417 -10.53 -6.49 4.18
CA LEU A 417 -9.83 -6.48 5.47
C LEU A 417 -10.33 -7.55 6.44
N TRP A 418 -11.66 -7.73 6.55
CA TRP A 418 -12.23 -8.76 7.42
C TRP A 418 -12.42 -10.10 6.70
N HIS A 419 -12.53 -10.10 5.35
CA HIS A 419 -12.65 -11.31 4.56
C HIS A 419 -11.46 -12.25 4.76
N LEU A 420 -10.22 -11.75 4.70
CA LEU A 420 -9.02 -12.60 4.84
C LEU A 420 -8.94 -13.34 6.17
N PRO A 421 -8.97 -12.67 7.35
CA PRO A 421 -8.86 -13.38 8.63
C PRO A 421 -10.01 -14.37 8.83
N LEU A 422 -11.24 -14.01 8.41
CA LEU A 422 -12.38 -14.92 8.47
C LEU A 422 -12.20 -16.12 7.54
N PHE A 423 -11.73 -15.90 6.31
CA PHE A 423 -11.51 -16.97 5.33
C PHE A 423 -10.42 -17.96 5.80
N LEU A 424 -9.31 -17.46 6.34
CA LEU A 424 -8.26 -18.29 6.93
C LEU A 424 -8.75 -19.04 8.17
N LEU A 425 -9.57 -18.42 9.02
CA LEU A 425 -10.18 -19.07 10.18
C LEU A 425 -11.10 -20.23 9.75
N LEU A 426 -11.97 -20.00 8.76
CA LEU A 426 -12.84 -21.05 8.21
C LEU A 426 -12.03 -22.20 7.59
N MET A 427 -10.90 -21.88 6.96
CA MET A 427 -10.00 -22.88 6.40
C MET A 427 -9.36 -23.74 7.49
N LEU A 428 -8.97 -23.12 8.61
CA LEU A 428 -8.44 -23.82 9.79
C LEU A 428 -9.49 -24.69 10.47
N THR A 429 -10.72 -24.21 10.64
CA THR A 429 -11.80 -25.02 11.26
C THR A 429 -12.23 -26.20 10.41
N CYS A 430 -12.08 -26.08 9.08
CA CYS A 430 -12.36 -27.16 8.13
C CYS A 430 -11.10 -27.91 7.70
N LYS A 431 -9.98 -27.76 8.42
CA LYS A 431 -8.73 -28.49 8.13
C LYS A 431 -8.97 -29.99 8.21
N ARG A 432 -8.44 -30.74 7.24
CA ARG A 432 -8.58 -32.19 7.23
C ARG A 432 -7.74 -32.84 8.35
N PRO A 433 -8.30 -33.80 9.12
CA PRO A 433 -7.52 -34.53 10.12
C PRO A 433 -6.44 -35.40 9.47
N PRO A 434 -5.25 -35.56 10.10
CA PRO A 434 -4.25 -36.53 9.67
C PRO A 434 -4.84 -37.95 9.67
N GLY A 435 -4.76 -38.67 8.55
CA GLY A 435 -5.15 -40.09 8.45
C GLY A 435 -6.54 -40.39 7.87
N ALA A 436 -7.32 -39.38 7.48
CA ALA A 436 -8.61 -39.60 6.81
C ALA A 436 -8.44 -39.87 5.30
N THR A 437 -7.82 -40.98 4.92
CA THR A 437 -7.97 -41.54 3.55
C THR A 437 -9.39 -42.05 3.37
N CYS A 438 -9.99 -41.78 2.21
CA CYS A 438 -11.37 -42.11 1.88
C CYS A 438 -11.69 -43.59 2.11
N ALA A 439 -12.48 -43.88 3.16
CA ALA A 439 -13.29 -45.08 3.21
C ALA A 439 -14.42 -44.92 2.17
N GLY A 440 -14.17 -45.36 0.95
CA GLY A 440 -15.12 -45.23 -0.14
C GLY A 440 -14.74 -46.12 -1.32
N GLY A 441 -14.95 -47.43 -1.17
CA GLY A 441 -14.86 -48.35 -2.30
C GLY A 441 -14.39 -49.77 -1.97
N GLU A 442 -15.03 -50.48 -1.04
CA GLU A 442 -15.05 -51.94 -1.09
C GLU A 442 -16.51 -52.41 -1.04
N PRO A 443 -17.03 -53.05 -2.10
CA PRO A 443 -18.27 -53.79 -1.99
C PRO A 443 -17.97 -55.05 -1.16
N ARG A 444 -18.56 -55.13 0.03
CA ARG A 444 -18.63 -56.42 0.75
C ARG A 444 -19.48 -57.36 -0.09
N GLY A 445 -18.83 -58.32 -0.73
CA GLY A 445 -19.45 -59.49 -1.34
C GLY A 445 -19.95 -60.50 -0.31
#